data_AF-D5V4D1-F1
#
_entry.id   AF-D5V4D1-F1
#
_cell.length_a   1.000
_cell.length_b   1.000
_cell.length_c   1.000
_cell.angle_alpha   90.00
_cell.angle_beta   90.00
_cell.angle_gamma   90.00
#
_symmetry.space_group_name_H-M   'P 1'
#
loop_
_entity.id
_entity.type
_entity.pdbx_description
1 polymer ?
#
loop_
_entity_poly.entity_id
_entity_poly.type
_entity_poly.pdbx_seq_one_letter_code
_entity_poly.pdbx_strand_id
1 'polypeptide(L)'
;MDLFLQIGHGMMSLSKDLIAKWGTGTVILSPRDLTEKQAVSFSDEIIKKKGKTLFDPQYYNPHADHKKLTEWRHWFNQYETSLLSEDKYIANLFNEIKSINDDTQTYAYIIPGILCDNIDKHWLNPQQLFLDNANKYFTDKEKYATLALEESLITDEDSIEELIQVTSNWDVDGYYIVPEGEYLTNEEFWLSNLALLVAGLKLQNKKVIVGYSNHQMLLLSCSNVDAIASGTFLNIRHFSTDKFDETDEDSQSRRATWYYCPQALSEYRKRTLDTAFKKGCINLLKPYGKDTDFSSILFKGVTPSSTEYKDTLSFKHYLDTLKTQCLLAKKDTFENTILFHYEMADNAYKFIKKLKDEGVRENGRSFTKIYDSYKDAISTVKVQRGPLLKRKW
;
A
#
# COMPACT_ATOMS: atom_id res chain seq x y z
N MET A 1 -11.01 -3.18 7.35
CA MET A 1 -9.82 -2.94 6.52
C MET A 1 -8.98 -4.20 6.48
N ASP A 2 -8.55 -4.62 5.29
CA ASP A 2 -7.67 -5.76 5.07
C ASP A 2 -6.25 -5.31 4.69
N LEU A 3 -5.28 -6.23 4.74
CA LEU A 3 -3.94 -6.03 4.16
C LEU A 3 -3.77 -6.93 2.93
N PHE A 4 -3.47 -6.29 1.80
CA PHE A 4 -3.07 -6.95 0.56
C PHE A 4 -1.55 -6.94 0.43
N LEU A 5 -1.00 -7.96 -0.23
CA LEU A 5 0.43 -8.06 -0.52
C LEU A 5 0.72 -7.45 -1.88
N GLN A 6 1.31 -6.25 -1.90
CA GLN A 6 1.80 -5.62 -3.13
C GLN A 6 3.11 -6.30 -3.53
N ILE A 7 3.15 -6.94 -4.70
CA ILE A 7 4.34 -7.66 -5.14
C ILE A 7 5.45 -6.70 -5.54
N GLY A 8 6.63 -6.96 -4.99
CA GLY A 8 7.91 -6.42 -5.44
C GLY A 8 8.95 -7.52 -5.58
N HIS A 9 10.19 -7.11 -5.84
CA HIS A 9 11.33 -8.02 -5.96
C HIS A 9 11.46 -9.00 -4.78
N GLY A 10 11.61 -10.29 -5.09
CA GLY A 10 11.87 -11.34 -4.10
C GLY A 10 10.68 -11.76 -3.23
N MET A 11 9.46 -11.30 -3.53
CA MET A 11 8.30 -11.52 -2.66
C MET A 11 7.57 -12.86 -2.88
N MET A 12 7.69 -13.51 -4.04
CA MET A 12 6.86 -14.69 -4.38
C MET A 12 6.85 -15.78 -3.29
N SER A 13 8.02 -16.27 -2.87
CA SER A 13 8.09 -17.32 -1.84
C SER A 13 7.54 -16.85 -0.51
N LEU A 14 7.84 -15.61 -0.12
CA LEU A 14 7.40 -15.04 1.14
C LEU A 14 5.87 -14.88 1.18
N SER A 15 5.28 -14.37 0.09
CA SER A 15 3.83 -14.21 -0.03
C SER A 15 3.11 -15.56 0.06
N LYS A 16 3.64 -16.61 -0.58
CA LYS A 16 3.08 -17.97 -0.46
C LYS A 16 3.05 -18.47 0.99
N ASP A 17 4.14 -18.26 1.72
CA ASP A 17 4.24 -18.67 3.12
C ASP A 17 3.26 -17.90 4.01
N LEU A 18 3.12 -16.59 3.78
CA LEU A 18 2.18 -15.75 4.52
C LEU A 18 0.73 -16.12 4.23
N ILE A 19 0.34 -16.27 2.96
CA ILE A 19 -1.02 -16.66 2.58
C ILE A 19 -1.38 -18.03 3.15
N ALA A 20 -0.45 -19.00 3.11
CA ALA A 20 -0.65 -20.29 3.75
C ALA A 20 -0.86 -20.17 5.27
N LYS A 21 -0.05 -19.34 5.94
CA LYS A 21 -0.17 -19.09 7.39
C LYS A 21 -1.51 -18.42 7.75
N TRP A 22 -1.94 -17.44 6.95
CA TRP A 22 -3.18 -16.70 7.17
C TRP A 22 -4.43 -17.50 6.78
N GLY A 23 -4.27 -18.54 5.96
CA GLY A 23 -5.37 -19.35 5.42
C GLY A 23 -6.16 -18.69 4.28
N THR A 24 -5.92 -17.40 4.04
CA THR A 24 -6.47 -16.59 2.93
C THR A 24 -5.68 -15.28 2.82
N GLY A 25 -5.85 -14.57 1.71
CA GLY A 25 -5.37 -13.20 1.53
C GLY A 25 -5.25 -12.84 0.05
N THR A 26 -5.01 -11.57 -0.23
CA THR A 26 -4.95 -11.04 -1.60
C THR A 26 -3.55 -10.58 -1.94
N VAL A 27 -3.12 -10.86 -3.16
CA VAL A 27 -1.84 -10.44 -3.74
C VAL A 27 -2.11 -9.56 -4.96
N ILE A 28 -1.43 -8.41 -5.05
CA ILE A 28 -1.45 -7.54 -6.23
C ILE A 28 -0.18 -7.80 -7.03
N LEU A 29 -0.33 -8.36 -8.23
CA LEU A 29 0.74 -8.68 -9.15
C LEU A 29 1.30 -7.41 -9.79
N SER A 30 2.61 -7.40 -10.02
CA SER A 30 3.36 -6.24 -10.52
C SER A 30 4.11 -6.64 -11.79
N PRO A 31 3.71 -6.16 -12.99
CA PRO A 31 4.43 -6.42 -14.23
C PRO A 31 5.86 -5.86 -14.22
N ARG A 32 6.12 -4.81 -13.43
CA ARG A 32 7.49 -4.32 -13.19
C ARG A 32 8.39 -5.36 -12.50
N ASP A 33 7.84 -6.18 -11.61
CA ASP A 33 8.64 -7.09 -10.76
C ASP A 33 8.63 -8.55 -11.21
N LEU A 34 7.61 -8.95 -11.97
CA LEU A 34 7.40 -10.31 -12.48
C LEU A 34 7.44 -10.33 -14.00
N THR A 35 7.88 -11.45 -14.59
CA THR A 35 7.53 -11.75 -15.99
C THR A 35 6.13 -12.37 -16.06
N GLU A 36 5.48 -12.35 -17.22
CA GLU A 36 4.16 -12.98 -17.42
C GLU A 36 4.13 -14.44 -16.95
N LYS A 37 5.14 -15.23 -17.36
CA LYS A 37 5.27 -16.63 -16.94
C LYS A 37 5.37 -16.78 -15.43
N GLN A 38 6.11 -15.89 -14.77
CA GLN A 38 6.20 -15.89 -13.31
C GLN A 38 4.85 -15.54 -12.68
N ALA A 39 4.14 -14.54 -13.21
CA ALA A 39 2.84 -14.11 -12.69
C ALA A 39 1.78 -15.21 -12.78
N VAL A 40 1.68 -15.91 -13.92
CA VAL A 40 0.73 -17.04 -14.09
C VAL A 40 1.05 -18.17 -13.10
N SER A 41 2.30 -18.67 -13.11
CA SER A 41 2.72 -19.76 -12.22
C SER A 41 2.55 -19.39 -10.75
N PHE A 42 2.84 -18.14 -10.38
CA PHE A 42 2.71 -17.67 -9.01
C PHE A 42 1.25 -17.53 -8.60
N SER A 43 0.38 -17.06 -9.49
CA SER A 43 -1.06 -16.95 -9.24
C SER A 43 -1.68 -18.31 -8.94
N ASP A 44 -1.37 -19.33 -9.74
CA ASP A 44 -1.81 -20.71 -9.49
C ASP A 44 -1.45 -21.21 -8.09
N GLU A 45 -0.24 -20.89 -7.63
CA GLU A 45 0.22 -21.26 -6.29
C GLU A 45 -0.49 -20.50 -5.18
N ILE A 46 -0.84 -19.22 -5.41
CA ILE A 46 -1.64 -18.41 -4.47
C ILE A 46 -3.06 -18.95 -4.37
N ILE A 47 -3.72 -19.25 -5.49
CA ILE A 47 -5.07 -19.82 -5.52
C ILE A 47 -5.11 -21.19 -4.83
N LYS A 48 -4.13 -22.07 -5.07
CA LYS A 48 -3.99 -23.37 -4.35
C LYS A 48 -3.90 -23.21 -2.83
N LYS A 49 -3.46 -22.04 -2.35
CA LYS A 49 -3.37 -21.69 -0.93
C LYS A 49 -4.58 -20.89 -0.43
N LYS A 50 -5.70 -20.91 -1.18
CA LYS A 50 -6.94 -20.16 -0.89
C LYS A 50 -6.75 -18.63 -0.89
N GLY A 51 -5.68 -18.15 -1.50
CA GLY A 51 -5.49 -16.73 -1.74
C GLY A 51 -6.28 -16.24 -2.94
N LYS A 52 -6.19 -14.93 -3.19
CA LYS A 52 -6.76 -14.23 -4.33
C LYS A 52 -5.70 -13.37 -5.01
N THR A 53 -5.89 -13.09 -6.28
CA THR A 53 -4.99 -12.25 -7.07
C THR A 53 -5.71 -11.05 -7.67
N LEU A 54 -4.98 -9.95 -7.80
CA LEU A 54 -5.28 -8.80 -8.63
C LEU A 54 -4.08 -8.55 -9.53
N PHE A 55 -4.30 -7.96 -10.69
CA PHE A 55 -3.23 -7.52 -11.58
C PHE A 55 -3.30 -6.01 -11.70
N ASP A 56 -2.22 -5.34 -11.32
CA ASP A 56 -2.03 -3.91 -11.50
C ASP A 56 -1.28 -3.69 -12.83
N PRO A 57 -1.89 -3.07 -13.86
CA PRO A 57 -1.24 -2.85 -15.16
C PRO A 57 -0.08 -1.85 -15.13
N GLN A 58 0.02 -1.00 -14.10
CA GLN A 58 1.11 -0.05 -13.83
C GLN A 58 1.40 1.03 -14.89
N TYR A 59 0.35 1.60 -15.50
CA TYR A 59 0.47 2.70 -16.49
C TYR A 59 0.78 4.10 -15.92
N TYR A 60 1.19 4.18 -14.65
CA TYR A 60 1.36 5.45 -13.94
C TYR A 60 2.29 6.41 -14.67
N ASN A 61 3.42 5.89 -15.17
CA ASN A 61 4.33 6.59 -16.07
C ASN A 61 4.33 5.88 -17.44
N PRO A 62 3.60 6.40 -18.44
CA PRO A 62 3.57 5.81 -19.78
C PRO A 62 4.93 5.83 -20.51
N HIS A 63 5.88 6.63 -20.03
CA HIS A 63 7.24 6.72 -20.57
C HIS A 63 8.24 5.83 -19.83
N ALA A 64 7.79 5.02 -18.87
CA ALA A 64 8.65 4.09 -18.14
C ALA A 64 9.38 3.14 -19.10
N ASP A 65 10.68 2.95 -18.87
CA ASP A 65 11.56 2.13 -19.69
C ASP A 65 12.02 0.84 -18.99
N HIS A 66 11.60 0.61 -17.74
CA HIS A 66 12.01 -0.56 -16.97
C HIS A 66 11.74 -1.87 -17.72
N LYS A 67 12.82 -2.55 -18.13
CA LYS A 67 12.82 -3.74 -18.99
C LYS A 67 11.71 -4.76 -18.75
N LYS A 68 11.50 -5.19 -17.50
CA LYS A 68 10.46 -6.20 -17.23
C LYS A 68 9.05 -5.70 -17.50
N LEU A 69 8.77 -4.42 -17.29
CA LEU A 69 7.44 -3.84 -17.48
C LEU A 69 7.14 -3.71 -18.97
N THR A 70 8.12 -3.22 -19.73
CA THR A 70 8.02 -2.99 -21.17
C THR A 70 7.96 -4.28 -22.00
N GLU A 71 8.41 -5.41 -21.44
CA GLU A 71 8.32 -6.74 -22.08
C GLU A 71 6.91 -7.37 -22.02
N TRP A 72 5.96 -6.83 -21.26
CA TRP A 72 4.60 -7.40 -21.18
C TRP A 72 3.78 -7.06 -22.43
N ARG A 73 2.95 -8.01 -22.87
CA ARG A 73 2.15 -7.88 -24.10
C ARG A 73 1.08 -6.79 -24.05
N HIS A 74 0.68 -6.34 -22.87
CA HIS A 74 -0.22 -5.19 -22.73
C HIS A 74 0.52 -3.86 -22.88
N TRP A 75 1.81 -3.78 -22.56
CA TRP A 75 2.54 -2.52 -22.44
C TRP A 75 2.62 -1.73 -23.76
N PHE A 76 2.75 -0.40 -23.65
CA PHE A 76 2.89 0.46 -24.82
C PHE A 76 4.25 0.24 -25.49
N ASN A 77 4.28 -0.06 -26.79
CA ASN A 77 5.53 -0.04 -27.56
C ASN A 77 6.07 1.40 -27.71
N GLN A 78 5.17 2.37 -27.88
CA GLN A 78 5.43 3.82 -27.90
C GLN A 78 4.16 4.52 -27.39
N TYR A 79 4.28 5.37 -26.36
CA TYR A 79 3.13 6.11 -25.84
C TYR A 79 2.91 7.39 -26.63
N GLU A 80 1.77 7.48 -27.32
CA GLU A 80 1.22 8.73 -27.84
C GLU A 80 -0.28 8.77 -27.52
N THR A 81 -0.77 9.90 -26.99
CA THR A 81 -2.20 10.05 -26.63
C THR A 81 -3.14 9.85 -27.82
N SER A 82 -2.67 10.14 -29.04
CA SER A 82 -3.35 9.84 -30.31
C SER A 82 -3.67 8.35 -30.46
N LEU A 83 -2.75 7.46 -30.06
CA LEU A 83 -2.92 6.01 -30.17
C LEU A 83 -4.04 5.51 -29.25
N LEU A 84 -4.27 6.14 -28.10
CA LEU A 84 -5.38 5.81 -27.21
C LEU A 84 -6.75 6.10 -27.85
N SER A 85 -6.78 7.01 -28.82
CA SER A 85 -7.99 7.34 -29.59
C SER A 85 -8.19 6.41 -30.80
N GLU A 86 -7.24 5.52 -31.09
CA GLU A 86 -7.38 4.53 -32.16
C GLU A 86 -8.14 3.29 -31.65
N ASP A 87 -9.39 3.15 -32.08
CA ASP A 87 -10.30 2.08 -31.63
C ASP A 87 -9.69 0.67 -31.65
N LYS A 88 -8.90 0.33 -32.68
CA LYS A 88 -8.28 -1.00 -32.80
C LYS A 88 -7.16 -1.20 -31.79
N TYR A 89 -6.36 -0.16 -31.56
CA TYR A 89 -5.23 -0.21 -30.65
C TYR A 89 -5.71 -0.37 -29.21
N ILE A 90 -6.61 0.52 -28.77
CA ILE A 90 -7.18 0.49 -27.43
C ILE A 90 -8.00 -0.79 -27.19
N ALA A 91 -8.70 -1.30 -28.21
CA ALA A 91 -9.38 -2.60 -28.11
C ALA A 91 -8.39 -3.75 -27.88
N ASN A 92 -7.29 -3.79 -28.62
CA ASN A 92 -6.26 -4.82 -28.46
C ASN A 92 -5.65 -4.75 -27.05
N LEU A 93 -5.32 -3.55 -26.58
CA LEU A 93 -4.81 -3.32 -25.22
C LEU A 93 -5.74 -3.92 -24.15
N PHE A 94 -7.03 -3.60 -24.19
CA PHE A 94 -7.98 -4.08 -23.19
C PHE A 94 -8.23 -5.59 -23.31
N ASN A 95 -8.19 -6.16 -24.51
CA ASN A 95 -8.23 -7.61 -24.69
C ASN A 95 -7.01 -8.29 -24.07
N GLU A 96 -5.81 -7.72 -24.22
CA GLU A 96 -4.60 -8.25 -23.61
C GLU A 96 -4.64 -8.16 -22.08
N ILE A 97 -5.05 -7.02 -21.52
CA ILE A 97 -5.23 -6.87 -20.07
C ILE A 97 -6.27 -7.88 -19.56
N LYS A 98 -7.38 -8.08 -20.28
CA LYS A 98 -8.38 -9.09 -19.92
C LYS A 98 -7.78 -10.49 -19.92
N SER A 99 -7.08 -10.86 -20.99
CA SER A 99 -6.40 -12.14 -21.13
C SER A 99 -5.41 -12.40 -20.00
N ILE A 100 -4.59 -11.40 -19.64
CA ILE A 100 -3.65 -11.50 -18.50
C ILE A 100 -4.39 -11.75 -17.18
N ASN A 101 -5.48 -11.03 -16.93
CA ASN A 101 -6.30 -11.20 -15.72
C ASN A 101 -6.93 -12.60 -15.66
N ASP A 102 -7.30 -13.17 -16.80
CA ASP A 102 -7.85 -14.52 -16.89
C ASP A 102 -6.76 -15.58 -16.67
N ASP A 103 -5.59 -15.42 -17.30
CA ASP A 103 -4.40 -16.28 -17.10
C ASP A 103 -3.90 -16.25 -15.64
N THR A 104 -4.02 -15.10 -14.96
CA THR A 104 -3.60 -14.91 -13.57
C THR A 104 -4.75 -15.06 -12.56
N GLN A 105 -5.92 -15.50 -13.02
CA GLN A 105 -7.09 -15.83 -12.21
C GLN A 105 -7.52 -14.71 -11.24
N THR A 106 -7.43 -13.45 -11.69
CA THR A 106 -7.79 -12.30 -10.85
C THR A 106 -9.29 -12.26 -10.59
N TYR A 107 -9.68 -11.77 -9.41
CA TYR A 107 -11.09 -11.68 -9.02
C TYR A 107 -11.76 -10.36 -9.40
N ALA A 108 -10.99 -9.34 -9.76
CA ALA A 108 -11.43 -8.02 -10.21
C ALA A 108 -10.36 -7.40 -11.11
N TYR A 109 -10.77 -6.42 -11.92
CA TYR A 109 -9.90 -5.64 -12.78
C TYR A 109 -9.42 -4.39 -12.06
N ILE A 110 -8.11 -4.13 -12.08
CA ILE A 110 -7.58 -2.78 -11.88
C ILE A 110 -7.49 -2.15 -13.27
N ILE A 111 -8.26 -1.09 -13.51
CA ILE A 111 -8.25 -0.36 -14.78
C ILE A 111 -6.93 0.43 -14.86
N PRO A 112 -6.24 0.46 -16.01
CA PRO A 112 -5.13 1.37 -16.26
C PRO A 112 -5.41 2.81 -15.84
N GLY A 113 -4.39 3.52 -15.37
CA GLY A 113 -4.47 4.94 -15.05
C GLY A 113 -3.08 5.56 -15.11
N ILE A 114 -3.04 6.84 -15.46
CA ILE A 114 -1.82 7.66 -15.55
C ILE A 114 -1.74 8.52 -14.29
N LEU A 115 -0.51 8.81 -13.86
CA LEU A 115 -0.25 9.72 -12.74
C LEU A 115 -0.95 11.06 -13.00
N CYS A 116 -1.71 11.52 -12.01
CA CYS A 116 -2.39 12.80 -12.01
C CYS A 116 -1.58 13.81 -11.20
N ASP A 117 -1.04 14.80 -11.88
CA ASP A 117 -0.42 16.00 -11.32
C ASP A 117 -1.42 17.17 -11.24
N ASN A 118 -2.38 17.20 -12.18
CA ASN A 118 -3.43 18.20 -12.26
C ASN A 118 -4.74 17.61 -12.83
N ILE A 119 -5.89 18.04 -12.29
CA ILE A 119 -7.21 17.59 -12.77
C ILE A 119 -7.64 18.48 -13.93
N ASP A 120 -7.09 18.23 -15.10
CA ASP A 120 -7.46 18.93 -16.33
C ASP A 120 -7.85 17.98 -17.46
N LYS A 121 -8.18 18.54 -18.61
CA LYS A 121 -8.54 17.76 -19.81
C LYS A 121 -7.40 16.83 -20.29
N HIS A 122 -6.14 17.13 -19.99
CA HIS A 122 -5.00 16.32 -20.42
C HIS A 122 -4.91 15.03 -19.61
N TRP A 123 -5.30 15.06 -18.33
CA TRP A 123 -5.46 13.86 -17.52
C TRP A 123 -6.83 13.18 -17.71
N LEU A 124 -7.92 13.96 -17.72
CA LEU A 124 -9.28 13.44 -17.78
C LEU A 124 -9.59 12.71 -19.10
N ASN A 125 -9.07 13.17 -20.25
CA ASN A 125 -9.38 12.56 -21.54
C ASN A 125 -8.82 11.12 -21.66
N PRO A 126 -7.50 10.86 -21.42
CA PRO A 126 -6.99 9.50 -21.34
C PRO A 126 -7.70 8.64 -20.30
N GLN A 127 -7.99 9.21 -19.12
CA GLN A 127 -8.67 8.49 -18.06
C GLN A 127 -10.09 8.05 -18.48
N GLN A 128 -10.85 8.92 -19.14
CA GLN A 128 -12.17 8.59 -19.67
C GLN A 128 -12.10 7.50 -20.74
N LEU A 129 -11.10 7.55 -21.63
CA LEU A 129 -10.87 6.48 -22.62
C LEU A 129 -10.63 5.13 -21.93
N PHE A 130 -9.85 5.09 -20.85
CA PHE A 130 -9.65 3.85 -20.10
C PHE A 130 -10.93 3.36 -19.42
N LEU A 131 -11.74 4.25 -18.85
CA LEU A 131 -13.00 3.90 -18.20
C LEU A 131 -14.02 3.36 -19.22
N ASP A 132 -14.19 4.03 -20.36
CA ASP A 132 -15.13 3.62 -21.40
C ASP A 132 -14.77 2.25 -21.98
N ASN A 133 -13.47 2.01 -22.23
CA ASN A 133 -12.99 0.72 -22.72
C ASN A 133 -13.07 -0.36 -21.64
N ALA A 134 -12.80 -0.05 -20.37
CA ALA A 134 -13.02 -0.98 -19.27
C ALA A 134 -14.48 -1.42 -19.21
N ASN A 135 -15.43 -0.49 -19.36
CA ASN A 135 -16.86 -0.82 -19.34
C ASN A 135 -17.31 -1.64 -20.56
N LYS A 136 -16.64 -1.47 -21.69
CA LYS A 136 -16.89 -2.27 -22.90
C LYS A 136 -16.32 -3.69 -22.81
N TYR A 137 -15.10 -3.86 -22.29
CA TYR A 137 -14.38 -5.15 -22.36
C TYR A 137 -14.34 -5.92 -21.03
N PHE A 138 -14.38 -5.26 -19.88
CA PHE A 138 -14.37 -5.88 -18.55
C PHE A 138 -15.80 -6.01 -18.01
N THR A 139 -16.52 -7.02 -18.51
CA THR A 139 -17.95 -7.21 -18.24
C THR A 139 -18.25 -8.33 -17.25
N ASP A 140 -17.24 -9.10 -16.83
CA ASP A 140 -17.38 -10.34 -16.07
C ASP A 140 -16.90 -10.28 -14.62
N LYS A 141 -16.26 -9.17 -14.21
CA LYS A 141 -15.73 -8.98 -12.85
C LYS A 141 -15.91 -7.52 -12.42
N GLU A 142 -15.77 -7.27 -11.13
CA GLU A 142 -15.72 -5.90 -10.61
C GLU A 142 -14.53 -5.12 -11.21
N LYS A 143 -14.69 -3.80 -11.32
CA LYS A 143 -13.69 -2.88 -11.86
C LYS A 143 -13.28 -1.83 -10.85
N TYR A 144 -11.98 -1.67 -10.65
CA TYR A 144 -11.39 -0.65 -9.80
C TYR A 144 -10.62 0.37 -10.64
N ALA A 145 -11.09 1.62 -10.69
CA ALA A 145 -10.39 2.68 -11.39
C ALA A 145 -9.09 3.02 -10.64
N THR A 146 -7.98 3.10 -11.38
CA THR A 146 -6.71 3.57 -10.82
C THR A 146 -6.79 5.07 -10.61
N LEU A 147 -6.42 5.51 -9.41
CA LEU A 147 -6.15 6.91 -9.06
C LEU A 147 -4.69 7.00 -8.62
N ALA A 148 -3.78 7.13 -9.59
CA ALA A 148 -2.38 7.42 -9.31
C ALA A 148 -2.23 8.93 -9.18
N LEU A 149 -1.79 9.40 -8.02
CA LEU A 149 -1.84 10.82 -7.65
C LEU A 149 -0.46 11.29 -7.22
N GLU A 150 -0.02 12.41 -7.79
CA GLU A 150 1.20 13.09 -7.37
C GLU A 150 1.02 13.70 -5.97
N GLU A 151 2.13 13.84 -5.23
CA GLU A 151 2.12 14.42 -3.89
C GLU A 151 1.52 15.84 -3.87
N SER A 152 1.84 16.65 -4.89
CA SER A 152 1.35 18.03 -5.05
C SER A 152 -0.19 18.11 -5.08
N LEU A 153 -0.83 17.25 -5.87
CA LEU A 153 -2.29 17.14 -5.94
C LEU A 153 -2.89 16.67 -4.61
N ILE A 154 -2.27 15.70 -3.94
CA ILE A 154 -2.78 15.19 -2.65
C ILE A 154 -2.73 16.28 -1.58
N THR A 155 -1.71 17.14 -1.59
CA THR A 155 -1.57 18.22 -0.59
C THR A 155 -2.54 19.38 -0.78
N ASP A 156 -3.26 19.44 -1.90
CA ASP A 156 -4.26 20.47 -2.19
C ASP A 156 -5.69 19.98 -1.88
N GLU A 157 -6.36 20.60 -0.91
CA GLU A 157 -7.71 20.21 -0.48
C GLU A 157 -8.76 20.44 -1.58
N ASP A 158 -8.61 21.53 -2.36
CA ASP A 158 -9.54 21.85 -3.46
C ASP A 158 -9.46 20.77 -4.56
N SER A 159 -8.24 20.35 -4.94
CA SER A 159 -8.02 19.22 -5.84
C SER A 159 -8.66 17.91 -5.34
N ILE A 160 -8.62 17.64 -4.03
CA ILE A 160 -9.28 16.44 -3.48
C ILE A 160 -10.80 16.51 -3.63
N GLU A 161 -11.42 17.66 -3.34
CA GLU A 161 -12.88 17.80 -3.51
C GLU A 161 -13.28 17.73 -5.00
N GLU A 162 -12.50 18.35 -5.89
CA GLU A 162 -12.69 18.22 -7.34
C GLU A 162 -12.59 16.76 -7.79
N LEU A 163 -11.59 16.01 -7.31
CA LEU A 163 -11.43 14.60 -7.64
C LEU A 163 -12.62 13.76 -7.17
N ILE A 164 -13.11 14.00 -5.95
CA ILE A 164 -14.31 13.33 -5.42
C ILE A 164 -15.52 13.64 -6.31
N GLN A 165 -15.67 14.89 -6.77
CA GLN A 165 -16.76 15.28 -7.65
C GLN A 165 -16.67 14.59 -9.02
N VAL A 166 -15.51 14.63 -9.66
CA VAL A 166 -15.28 14.00 -10.97
C VAL A 166 -15.57 12.50 -10.91
N THR A 167 -14.98 11.81 -9.93
CA THR A 167 -15.09 10.35 -9.77
C THR A 167 -16.52 9.89 -9.47
N SER A 168 -17.38 10.75 -8.92
CA SER A 168 -18.79 10.41 -8.65
C SER A 168 -19.59 10.01 -9.90
N ASN A 169 -19.14 10.42 -11.08
CA ASN A 169 -19.75 10.09 -12.37
C ASN A 169 -19.15 8.85 -13.04
N TRP A 170 -18.15 8.20 -12.43
CA TRP A 170 -17.48 7.05 -13.01
C TRP A 170 -18.26 5.76 -12.74
N ASP A 171 -18.56 5.02 -13.79
CA ASP A 171 -19.22 3.71 -13.73
C ASP A 171 -18.21 2.60 -13.43
N VAL A 172 -17.78 2.54 -12.17
CA VAL A 172 -16.85 1.54 -11.62
C VAL A 172 -17.29 1.04 -10.24
N ASP A 173 -16.84 -0.12 -9.80
CA ASP A 173 -17.19 -0.71 -8.50
C ASP A 173 -16.33 -0.16 -7.36
N GLY A 174 -15.15 0.37 -7.69
CA GLY A 174 -14.21 0.86 -6.72
C GLY A 174 -13.03 1.62 -7.30
N TYR A 175 -12.07 1.90 -6.44
CA TYR A 175 -10.84 2.62 -6.75
C TYR A 175 -9.63 1.91 -6.16
N TYR A 176 -8.56 1.90 -6.94
CA TYR A 176 -7.23 1.54 -6.50
C TYR A 176 -6.37 2.81 -6.50
N ILE A 177 -6.12 3.36 -5.31
CA ILE A 177 -5.38 4.62 -5.13
C ILE A 177 -3.90 4.32 -5.00
N VAL A 178 -3.07 5.03 -5.76
CA VAL A 178 -1.62 4.96 -5.71
C VAL A 178 -1.09 6.35 -5.39
N PRO A 179 -0.98 6.68 -4.09
CA PRO A 179 -0.59 8.02 -3.67
C PRO A 179 0.94 8.12 -3.64
N GLU A 180 1.50 9.05 -4.41
CA GLU A 180 2.91 9.41 -4.30
C GLU A 180 3.19 10.13 -2.99
N GLY A 181 4.38 9.89 -2.46
CA GLY A 181 4.87 10.56 -1.25
C GLY A 181 5.94 9.73 -0.55
N GLU A 182 6.43 10.22 0.57
CA GLU A 182 7.46 9.54 1.33
C GLU A 182 6.95 8.37 2.20
N TYR A 183 7.85 7.48 2.62
CA TYR A 183 7.51 6.36 3.51
C TYR A 183 6.83 6.78 4.82
N LEU A 184 7.35 7.79 5.52
CA LEU A 184 6.71 8.33 6.72
C LEU A 184 6.66 9.84 6.59
N THR A 185 5.71 10.30 5.77
CA THR A 185 5.56 11.71 5.46
C THR A 185 4.96 12.48 6.64
N ASN A 186 5.56 13.63 6.94
CA ASN A 186 5.03 14.62 7.88
C ASN A 186 4.51 15.86 7.14
N GLU A 187 4.30 15.77 5.83
CA GLU A 187 3.64 16.82 5.05
C GLU A 187 2.24 17.08 5.61
N GLU A 188 1.96 18.36 5.88
CA GLU A 188 0.89 18.82 6.77
C GLU A 188 -0.49 18.32 6.35
N PHE A 189 -0.77 18.35 5.05
CA PHE A 189 -2.09 18.01 4.50
C PHE A 189 -2.15 16.64 3.84
N TRP A 190 -1.01 16.01 3.55
CA TRP A 190 -0.97 14.81 2.71
C TRP A 190 -1.84 13.68 3.28
N LEU A 191 -1.67 13.35 4.57
CA LEU A 191 -2.40 12.24 5.20
C LEU A 191 -3.87 12.57 5.44
N SER A 192 -4.19 13.82 5.81
CA SER A 192 -5.57 14.25 6.01
C SER A 192 -6.33 14.21 4.69
N ASN A 193 -5.74 14.73 3.63
CA ASN A 193 -6.35 14.84 2.31
C ASN A 193 -6.54 13.48 1.65
N LEU A 194 -5.55 12.58 1.77
CA LEU A 194 -5.72 11.18 1.37
C LEU A 194 -6.86 10.51 2.15
N ALA A 195 -6.98 10.78 3.45
CA ALA A 195 -8.07 10.23 4.26
C ALA A 195 -9.44 10.83 3.89
N LEU A 196 -9.50 12.12 3.51
CA LEU A 196 -10.71 12.77 3.01
C LEU A 196 -11.14 12.21 1.66
N LEU A 197 -10.19 12.00 0.73
CA LEU A 197 -10.43 11.34 -0.55
C LEU A 197 -11.04 9.95 -0.33
N VAL A 198 -10.38 9.11 0.46
CA VAL A 198 -10.88 7.75 0.78
C VAL A 198 -12.29 7.83 1.35
N ALA A 199 -12.56 8.72 2.31
CA ALA A 199 -13.89 8.88 2.89
C ALA A 199 -14.92 9.32 1.85
N GLY A 200 -14.58 10.27 0.97
CA GLY A 200 -15.42 10.74 -0.12
C GLY A 200 -15.83 9.60 -1.06
N LEU A 201 -14.87 8.81 -1.51
CA LEU A 201 -15.12 7.66 -2.39
C LEU A 201 -15.94 6.57 -1.68
N LYS A 202 -15.68 6.30 -0.39
CA LYS A 202 -16.49 5.37 0.40
C LYS A 202 -17.93 5.87 0.57
N LEU A 203 -18.16 7.18 0.70
CA LEU A 203 -19.50 7.77 0.79
C LEU A 203 -20.29 7.66 -0.53
N GLN A 204 -19.60 7.46 -1.66
CA GLN A 204 -20.20 7.06 -2.95
C GLN A 204 -20.54 5.55 -3.03
N ASN A 205 -20.42 4.81 -1.92
CA ASN A 205 -20.61 3.35 -1.82
C ASN A 205 -19.65 2.52 -2.69
N LYS A 206 -18.44 3.02 -2.92
CA LYS A 206 -17.43 2.36 -3.74
C LYS A 206 -16.47 1.54 -2.88
N LYS A 207 -15.83 0.51 -3.45
CA LYS A 207 -14.67 -0.13 -2.82
C LYS A 207 -13.45 0.77 -2.95
N VAL A 208 -12.58 0.82 -1.93
CA VAL A 208 -11.36 1.62 -1.95
C VAL A 208 -10.20 0.79 -1.41
N ILE A 209 -9.19 0.61 -2.25
CA ILE A 209 -7.94 -0.06 -1.94
C ILE A 209 -6.82 0.97 -2.12
N VAL A 210 -5.92 1.10 -1.15
CA VAL A 210 -4.76 2.00 -1.27
C VAL A 210 -3.49 1.19 -1.44
N GLY A 211 -2.85 1.32 -2.59
CA GLY A 211 -1.58 0.71 -2.94
C GLY A 211 -0.41 1.29 -2.13
N TYR A 212 0.76 0.69 -2.26
CA TYR A 212 2.04 1.27 -1.81
C TYR A 212 2.02 1.83 -0.37
N SER A 213 1.32 1.16 0.52
CA SER A 213 1.01 1.65 1.86
C SER A 213 1.97 1.08 2.90
N ASN A 214 2.00 1.74 4.06
CA ASN A 214 2.71 1.30 5.25
C ASN A 214 1.86 1.48 6.51
N HIS A 215 2.48 1.41 7.69
CA HIS A 215 1.76 1.47 8.96
C HIS A 215 1.16 2.86 9.27
N GLN A 216 1.62 3.95 8.64
CA GLN A 216 0.97 5.27 8.72
C GLN A 216 -0.46 5.21 8.14
N MET A 217 -0.67 4.43 7.07
CA MET A 217 -1.98 4.29 6.42
C MET A 217 -2.97 3.41 7.20
N LEU A 218 -2.60 2.89 8.38
CA LEU A 218 -3.57 2.30 9.30
C LEU A 218 -4.70 3.29 9.62
N LEU A 219 -4.40 4.59 9.64
CA LEU A 219 -5.36 5.68 9.87
C LEU A 219 -6.53 5.66 8.87
N LEU A 220 -6.33 5.18 7.65
CA LEU A 220 -7.36 5.15 6.61
C LEU A 220 -8.56 4.27 7.00
N SER A 221 -8.42 3.43 8.02
CA SER A 221 -9.55 2.73 8.62
C SER A 221 -10.61 3.70 9.19
N CYS A 222 -10.21 4.89 9.67
CA CYS A 222 -11.11 5.98 10.08
C CYS A 222 -11.98 6.50 8.92
N SER A 223 -11.51 6.35 7.69
CA SER A 223 -12.20 6.71 6.45
C SER A 223 -12.94 5.53 5.81
N ASN A 224 -13.06 4.40 6.53
CA ASN A 224 -13.73 3.19 6.07
C ASN A 224 -13.08 2.51 4.85
N VAL A 225 -11.76 2.62 4.67
CA VAL A 225 -11.05 1.94 3.58
C VAL A 225 -11.23 0.41 3.65
N ASP A 226 -11.34 -0.23 2.49
CA ASP A 226 -11.52 -1.69 2.42
C ASP A 226 -10.19 -2.42 2.63
N ALA A 227 -9.12 -1.96 1.99
CA ALA A 227 -7.79 -2.52 2.17
C ALA A 227 -6.66 -1.52 1.93
N ILE A 228 -5.52 -1.77 2.55
CA ILE A 228 -4.23 -1.18 2.15
C ILE A 228 -3.33 -2.29 1.58
N ALA A 229 -2.43 -1.98 0.67
CA ALA A 229 -1.49 -2.94 0.08
C ALA A 229 -0.05 -2.55 0.40
N SER A 230 0.74 -3.50 0.90
CA SER A 230 2.13 -3.26 1.33
C SER A 230 3.07 -4.37 0.89
N GLY A 231 4.37 -4.08 0.90
CA GLY A 231 5.42 -5.01 0.49
C GLY A 231 6.62 -5.09 1.42
N THR A 232 7.73 -5.62 0.91
CA THR A 232 8.95 -5.87 1.68
C THR A 232 9.86 -4.66 1.77
N PHE A 233 10.33 -4.15 0.63
CA PHE A 233 11.22 -3.00 0.56
C PHE A 233 10.44 -1.68 0.60
N LEU A 234 11.12 -0.58 0.97
CA LEU A 234 10.46 0.71 1.15
C LEU A 234 9.75 1.20 -0.12
N ASN A 235 10.31 0.96 -1.31
CA ASN A 235 9.72 1.34 -2.61
C ASN A 235 8.44 0.57 -2.99
N ILE A 236 7.98 -0.34 -2.14
CA ILE A 236 6.68 -1.03 -2.23
C ILE A 236 5.82 -0.73 -0.97
N ARG A 237 6.26 0.23 -0.15
CA ARG A 237 5.58 0.73 1.06
C ARG A 237 5.40 2.26 1.04
N HIS A 238 5.88 2.90 -0.02
CA HIS A 238 5.49 4.20 -0.53
C HIS A 238 5.67 4.16 -2.05
N PHE A 239 4.94 4.99 -2.76
CA PHE A 239 5.04 5.11 -4.20
C PHE A 239 5.91 6.31 -4.55
N SER A 240 6.72 6.14 -5.60
CA SER A 240 7.50 7.17 -6.27
C SER A 240 7.64 6.71 -7.72
N THR A 241 7.72 7.64 -8.65
CA THR A 241 7.92 7.34 -10.09
C THR A 241 9.29 6.74 -10.40
N ASP A 242 10.33 7.08 -9.63
CA ASP A 242 11.73 6.65 -9.83
C ASP A 242 11.91 5.12 -10.00
N LYS A 243 11.02 4.30 -9.41
CA LYS A 243 11.13 2.84 -9.49
C LYS A 243 10.76 2.25 -10.86
N PHE A 244 10.17 3.06 -11.74
CA PHE A 244 9.72 2.68 -13.08
C PHE A 244 10.72 3.02 -14.18
N ASP A 245 11.80 3.71 -13.82
CA ASP A 245 12.92 3.97 -14.73
C ASP A 245 14.01 2.91 -14.55
N GLU A 246 14.81 2.67 -15.58
CA GLU A 246 16.03 1.87 -15.47
C GLU A 246 17.01 2.54 -14.51
N THR A 247 17.32 1.85 -13.41
CA THR A 247 18.33 2.32 -12.45
C THR A 247 19.72 1.92 -12.93
N ASP A 248 20.70 2.81 -12.78
CA ASP A 248 22.13 2.44 -12.88
C ASP A 248 22.45 1.27 -11.93
N GLU A 249 23.06 0.20 -12.46
CA GLU A 249 23.41 -1.04 -11.73
C GLU A 249 24.34 -0.80 -10.51
N ASP A 250 24.94 0.40 -10.39
CA ASP A 250 25.96 0.75 -9.41
C ASP A 250 25.43 1.31 -8.07
N SER A 251 24.11 1.42 -7.87
CA SER A 251 23.55 1.85 -6.58
C SER A 251 23.59 0.73 -5.53
N GLN A 252 24.78 0.42 -5.00
CA GLN A 252 24.93 -0.42 -3.80
C GLN A 252 24.37 0.29 -2.56
N SER A 253 23.04 0.32 -2.42
CA SER A 253 22.39 0.72 -1.18
C SER A 253 22.83 -0.22 -0.05
N ARG A 254 23.41 0.35 1.02
CA ARG A 254 23.83 -0.40 2.20
C ARG A 254 22.61 -1.04 2.86
N ARG A 255 22.40 -2.33 2.59
CA ARG A 255 21.30 -3.12 3.15
C ARG A 255 21.46 -3.24 4.67
N ALA A 256 20.42 -2.85 5.39
CA ALA A 256 20.31 -3.04 6.83
C ALA A 256 19.03 -3.81 7.14
N THR A 257 19.12 -4.83 7.99
CA THR A 257 17.94 -5.53 8.50
C THR A 257 17.28 -4.71 9.61
N TRP A 258 15.99 -4.48 9.47
CA TRP A 258 15.16 -3.73 10.42
C TRP A 258 14.20 -4.64 11.18
N TYR A 259 13.82 -4.23 12.37
CA TYR A 259 12.77 -4.84 13.17
C TYR A 259 11.65 -3.83 13.34
N TYR A 260 10.44 -4.21 12.95
CA TYR A 260 9.27 -3.38 13.17
C TYR A 260 8.71 -3.64 14.56
N CYS A 261 8.60 -2.61 15.38
CA CYS A 261 8.01 -2.70 16.71
C CYS A 261 6.56 -2.19 16.61
N PRO A 262 5.54 -3.07 16.65
CA PRO A 262 4.15 -2.68 16.43
C PRO A 262 3.65 -1.65 17.43
N GLN A 263 4.08 -1.74 18.68
CA GLN A 263 3.65 -0.83 19.75
C GLN A 263 4.23 0.55 19.62
N ALA A 264 5.39 0.67 18.97
CA ALA A 264 6.01 1.94 18.67
C ALA A 264 5.56 2.49 17.32
N LEU A 265 4.86 1.72 16.48
CA LEU A 265 4.65 2.04 15.07
C LEU A 265 5.96 2.50 14.40
N SER A 266 7.08 1.87 14.74
CA SER A 266 8.43 2.34 14.37
C SER A 266 9.35 1.16 14.07
N GLU A 267 10.41 1.41 13.30
CA GLU A 267 11.40 0.40 12.97
C GLU A 267 12.76 0.68 13.62
N TYR A 268 13.42 -0.39 14.07
CA TYR A 268 14.71 -0.35 14.76
C TYR A 268 15.73 -1.22 14.03
N ARG A 269 16.97 -0.73 13.90
CA ARG A 269 18.06 -1.55 13.35
C ARG A 269 18.46 -2.65 14.33
N LYS A 270 18.98 -3.79 13.84
CA LYS A 270 19.51 -4.86 14.71
C LYS A 270 20.52 -4.34 15.75
N ARG A 271 21.40 -3.40 15.38
CA ARG A 271 22.35 -2.78 16.32
C ARG A 271 21.66 -2.07 17.49
N THR A 272 20.50 -1.47 17.26
CA THR A 272 19.71 -0.83 18.32
C THR A 272 19.08 -1.87 19.25
N LEU A 273 18.68 -3.02 18.71
CA LEU A 273 18.26 -4.16 19.52
C LEU A 273 19.42 -4.70 20.38
N ASP A 274 20.65 -4.74 19.86
CA ASP A 274 21.83 -5.13 20.65
C ASP A 274 22.05 -4.18 21.84
N THR A 275 21.86 -2.88 21.63
CA THR A 275 21.91 -1.88 22.70
C THR A 275 20.84 -2.17 23.76
N ALA A 276 19.61 -2.46 23.34
CA ALA A 276 18.53 -2.81 24.26
C ALA A 276 18.82 -4.11 25.03
N PHE A 277 19.44 -5.10 24.37
CA PHE A 277 19.88 -6.35 25.00
C PHE A 277 20.94 -6.09 26.08
N LYS A 278 21.99 -5.33 25.77
CA LYS A 278 23.07 -4.99 26.71
C LYS A 278 22.57 -4.21 27.93
N LYS A 279 21.51 -3.43 27.77
CA LYS A 279 20.88 -2.67 28.86
C LYS A 279 19.82 -3.45 29.64
N GLY A 280 19.53 -4.69 29.25
CA GLY A 280 18.50 -5.51 29.91
C GLY A 280 17.05 -5.11 29.59
N CYS A 281 16.82 -4.22 28.63
CA CYS A 281 15.50 -3.69 28.30
C CYS A 281 14.91 -4.25 26.98
N ILE A 282 15.59 -5.20 26.33
CA ILE A 282 15.13 -5.83 25.07
C ILE A 282 13.71 -6.42 25.14
N ASN A 283 13.28 -6.89 26.31
CA ASN A 283 11.94 -7.42 26.51
C ASN A 283 10.83 -6.36 26.33
N LEU A 284 11.15 -5.07 26.46
CA LEU A 284 10.20 -3.99 26.15
C LEU A 284 9.80 -4.01 24.67
N LEU A 285 10.73 -4.39 23.78
CA LEU A 285 10.53 -4.40 22.33
C LEU A 285 9.80 -5.65 21.82
N LYS A 286 9.51 -6.65 22.67
CA LYS A 286 8.70 -7.81 22.28
C LYS A 286 7.29 -7.37 21.87
N PRO A 287 6.71 -7.86 20.76
CA PRO A 287 5.33 -7.54 20.40
C PRO A 287 4.36 -7.90 21.54
N TYR A 288 3.37 -7.05 21.82
CA TYR A 288 2.35 -7.34 22.83
C TYR A 288 1.44 -8.46 22.32
N GLY A 289 1.11 -9.40 23.20
CA GLY A 289 0.31 -10.57 22.86
C GLY A 289 1.18 -11.78 22.52
N LYS A 290 0.80 -12.52 21.47
CA LYS A 290 1.51 -13.73 21.05
C LYS A 290 2.69 -13.34 20.15
N ASP A 291 3.88 -13.82 20.49
CA ASP A 291 5.07 -13.67 19.64
C ASP A 291 4.74 -14.14 18.22
N THR A 292 5.07 -13.32 17.20
CA THR A 292 5.13 -13.84 15.84
C THR A 292 6.30 -14.82 15.78
N ASP A 293 6.10 -15.97 15.15
CA ASP A 293 7.15 -16.99 14.98
C ASP A 293 8.43 -16.38 14.34
N PHE A 294 8.25 -15.32 13.54
CA PHE A 294 9.29 -14.66 12.75
C PHE A 294 10.26 -13.78 13.54
N SER A 295 9.83 -13.17 14.65
CA SER A 295 10.69 -12.30 15.47
C SER A 295 11.16 -12.93 16.77
N SER A 296 10.57 -14.06 17.19
CA SER A 296 10.87 -14.74 18.45
C SER A 296 12.36 -14.96 18.70
N ILE A 297 13.15 -15.24 17.65
CA ILE A 297 14.60 -15.49 17.74
C ILE A 297 15.39 -14.30 18.30
N LEU A 298 14.92 -13.06 18.08
CA LEU A 298 15.55 -11.84 18.61
C LEU A 298 15.53 -11.76 20.13
N PHE A 299 14.68 -12.57 20.78
CA PHE A 299 14.38 -12.45 22.20
C PHE A 299 14.71 -13.71 23.02
N LYS A 300 15.48 -14.65 22.46
CA LYS A 300 15.85 -15.93 23.09
C LYS A 300 17.10 -15.88 23.99
N GLY A 301 17.44 -14.71 24.54
CA GLY A 301 18.54 -14.58 25.50
C GLY A 301 19.95 -14.49 24.89
N VAL A 302 20.06 -14.31 23.57
CA VAL A 302 21.33 -14.00 22.88
C VAL A 302 21.25 -12.62 22.23
N THR A 303 22.41 -12.04 21.92
CA THR A 303 22.50 -10.75 21.24
C THR A 303 21.76 -10.79 19.89
N PRO A 304 20.82 -9.86 19.60
CA PRO A 304 20.04 -9.85 18.37
C PRO A 304 20.87 -9.95 17.07
N SER A 305 22.01 -9.26 16.97
CA SER A 305 22.89 -9.34 15.81
C SER A 305 23.50 -10.71 15.55
N SER A 306 23.65 -11.56 16.57
CA SER A 306 24.17 -12.94 16.41
C SER A 306 23.09 -13.96 16.05
N THR A 307 21.83 -13.53 15.91
CA THR A 307 20.72 -14.40 15.49
C THR A 307 20.59 -14.48 13.97
N GLU A 308 19.96 -15.55 13.49
CA GLU A 308 19.55 -15.73 12.09
C GLU A 308 18.41 -14.80 11.63
N TYR A 309 18.03 -13.80 12.44
CA TYR A 309 17.09 -12.76 12.02
C TYR A 309 17.71 -11.91 10.90
N LYS A 310 17.31 -12.21 9.66
CA LYS A 310 17.72 -11.58 8.41
C LYS A 310 16.49 -11.02 7.67
N ASP A 311 16.70 -10.42 6.51
CA ASP A 311 15.67 -9.70 5.74
C ASP A 311 14.39 -10.51 5.53
N THR A 312 14.46 -11.80 5.19
CA THR A 312 13.26 -12.64 5.02
C THR A 312 12.40 -12.72 6.27
N LEU A 313 13.00 -12.88 7.45
CA LEU A 313 12.26 -12.91 8.73
C LEU A 313 11.77 -11.52 9.10
N SER A 314 12.55 -10.48 8.82
CA SER A 314 12.13 -9.08 9.00
C SER A 314 10.90 -8.72 8.19
N PHE A 315 10.90 -9.08 6.91
CA PHE A 315 9.78 -8.85 6.00
C PHE A 315 8.53 -9.63 6.39
N LYS A 316 8.67 -10.92 6.73
CA LYS A 316 7.55 -11.73 7.23
C LYS A 316 6.99 -11.15 8.52
N HIS A 317 7.86 -10.77 9.46
CA HIS A 317 7.46 -10.15 10.71
C HIS A 317 6.68 -8.85 10.48
N TYR A 318 7.18 -7.94 9.63
CA TYR A 318 6.49 -6.70 9.32
C TYR A 318 5.09 -6.95 8.74
N LEU A 319 4.99 -7.77 7.68
CA LEU A 319 3.73 -7.98 6.98
C LEU A 319 2.70 -8.76 7.82
N ASP A 320 3.13 -9.75 8.59
CA ASP A 320 2.27 -10.51 9.51
C ASP A 320 1.74 -9.63 10.65
N THR A 321 2.60 -8.74 11.16
CA THR A 321 2.23 -7.77 12.19
C THR A 321 1.28 -6.71 11.63
N LEU A 322 1.59 -6.15 10.46
CA LEU A 322 0.75 -5.15 9.80
C LEU A 322 -0.62 -5.74 9.42
N LYS A 323 -0.69 -7.00 8.98
CA LYS A 323 -1.95 -7.71 8.74
C LYS A 323 -2.82 -7.70 9.99
N THR A 324 -2.22 -8.06 11.13
CA THR A 324 -2.91 -8.08 12.42
C THR A 324 -3.41 -6.68 12.80
N GLN A 325 -2.57 -5.65 12.62
CA GLN A 325 -2.98 -4.26 12.89
C GLN A 325 -4.10 -3.79 11.95
N CYS A 326 -4.08 -4.16 10.67
CA CYS A 326 -5.13 -3.81 9.71
C CYS A 326 -6.49 -4.40 10.11
N LEU A 327 -6.51 -5.68 10.50
CA LEU A 327 -7.71 -6.36 10.96
C LEU A 327 -8.27 -5.77 12.26
N LEU A 328 -7.41 -5.17 13.09
CA LEU A 328 -7.80 -4.51 14.33
C LEU A 328 -8.15 -3.03 14.16
N ALA A 329 -7.78 -2.39 13.05
CA ALA A 329 -7.86 -0.94 12.89
C ALA A 329 -9.30 -0.42 12.86
N LYS A 330 -10.18 -1.06 12.07
CA LYS A 330 -11.61 -0.71 12.00
C LYS A 330 -12.37 -1.35 13.18
N LYS A 331 -13.22 -0.58 13.85
CA LYS A 331 -14.16 -1.04 14.88
C LYS A 331 -15.60 -1.03 14.37
N ASP A 332 -16.51 -1.55 15.18
CA ASP A 332 -17.94 -1.68 14.86
C ASP A 332 -18.66 -0.33 14.65
N THR A 333 -18.06 0.77 15.13
CA THR A 333 -18.61 2.13 14.96
C THR A 333 -17.50 3.11 14.55
N PHE A 334 -17.88 4.19 13.89
CA PHE A 334 -16.98 5.29 13.55
C PHE A 334 -16.27 5.85 14.80
N GLU A 335 -17.01 6.12 15.88
CA GLU A 335 -16.48 6.70 17.11
C GLU A 335 -15.43 5.81 17.76
N ASN A 336 -15.70 4.51 17.90
CA ASN A 336 -14.74 3.56 18.46
C ASN A 336 -13.48 3.43 17.59
N THR A 337 -13.62 3.58 16.26
CA THR A 337 -12.46 3.57 15.34
C THR A 337 -11.60 4.81 15.55
N ILE A 338 -12.22 6.00 15.61
CA ILE A 338 -11.52 7.25 15.91
C ILE A 338 -10.81 7.18 17.27
N LEU A 339 -11.49 6.71 18.31
CA LEU A 339 -10.91 6.57 19.65
C LEU A 339 -9.72 5.61 19.65
N PHE A 340 -9.87 4.43 19.02
CA PHE A 340 -8.81 3.45 18.89
C PHE A 340 -7.55 4.04 18.24
N HIS A 341 -7.71 4.82 17.17
CA HIS A 341 -6.56 5.43 16.48
C HIS A 341 -5.88 6.54 17.31
N TYR A 342 -6.63 7.34 18.06
CA TYR A 342 -6.04 8.30 19.01
C TYR A 342 -5.26 7.59 20.11
N GLU A 343 -5.83 6.56 20.73
CA GLU A 343 -5.16 5.78 21.77
C GLU A 343 -3.91 5.07 21.24
N MET A 344 -3.98 4.50 20.03
CA MET A 344 -2.85 3.86 19.37
C MET A 344 -1.70 4.86 19.15
N ALA A 345 -2.00 6.06 18.65
CA ALA A 345 -1.00 7.11 18.43
C ALA A 345 -0.35 7.59 19.74
N ASP A 346 -1.16 7.87 20.76
CA ASP A 346 -0.70 8.33 22.07
C ASP A 346 0.16 7.25 22.77
N ASN A 347 -0.27 5.99 22.69
CA ASN A 347 0.47 4.87 23.27
C ASN A 347 1.80 4.65 22.55
N ALA A 348 1.82 4.71 21.22
CA ALA A 348 3.06 4.61 20.45
C ALA A 348 4.05 5.73 20.80
N TYR A 349 3.56 6.97 20.87
CA TYR A 349 4.38 8.12 21.25
C TYR A 349 4.96 8.01 22.66
N LYS A 350 4.13 7.65 23.66
CA LYS A 350 4.58 7.41 25.05
C LYS A 350 5.58 6.26 25.13
N PHE A 351 5.35 5.19 24.38
CA PHE A 351 6.21 4.02 24.36
C PHE A 351 7.58 4.32 23.75
N ILE A 352 7.62 5.08 22.64
CA ILE A 352 8.89 5.57 22.07
C ILE A 352 9.65 6.44 23.07
N LYS A 353 8.98 7.36 23.79
CA LYS A 353 9.63 8.15 24.84
C LYS A 353 10.28 7.26 25.90
N LYS A 354 9.55 6.26 26.41
CA LYS A 354 10.09 5.28 27.35
C LYS A 354 11.32 4.55 26.79
N LEU A 355 11.30 4.13 25.53
CA LEU A 355 12.45 3.49 24.89
C LEU A 355 13.65 4.45 24.78
N LYS A 356 13.42 5.73 24.49
CA LYS A 356 14.46 6.76 24.43
C LYS A 356 15.10 7.03 25.79
N ASP A 357 14.34 6.97 26.87
CA ASP A 357 14.86 7.07 28.25
C ASP A 357 15.79 5.90 28.58
N GLU A 358 15.47 4.71 28.06
CA GLU A 358 16.36 3.53 28.09
C GLU A 358 17.50 3.61 27.06
N GLY A 359 17.60 4.70 26.28
CA GLY A 359 18.62 4.94 25.24
C GLY A 359 18.49 4.06 24.00
N VAL A 360 17.29 3.55 23.71
CA VAL A 360 16.92 2.85 22.47
C VAL A 360 16.28 3.86 21.52
N ARG A 361 16.76 3.97 20.26
CA ARG A 361 16.34 5.03 19.31
C ARG A 361 16.08 4.51 17.90
N GLU A 362 15.07 5.07 17.23
CA GLU A 362 14.45 4.58 15.97
C GLU A 362 15.28 4.80 14.66
N ASN A 363 16.53 5.28 14.73
CA ASN A 363 17.43 5.50 13.58
C ASN A 363 16.79 6.11 12.29
N GLY A 364 15.75 6.95 12.44
CA GLY A 364 15.09 7.66 11.33
C GLY A 364 13.71 7.13 10.93
N ARG A 365 13.33 5.89 11.25
CA ARG A 365 12.01 5.30 10.96
C ARG A 365 11.09 5.34 12.19
N SER A 366 10.79 6.56 12.63
CA SER A 366 10.13 6.85 13.92
C SER A 366 8.74 7.44 13.73
N PHE A 367 7.74 6.85 14.37
CA PHE A 367 6.38 7.40 14.44
C PHE A 367 6.33 8.79 15.05
N THR A 368 7.26 9.15 15.95
CA THR A 368 7.30 10.50 16.54
C THR A 368 7.47 11.61 15.52
N LYS A 369 7.95 11.32 14.30
CA LYS A 369 8.08 12.32 13.23
C LYS A 369 6.73 12.68 12.61
N ILE A 370 5.77 11.75 12.67
CA ILE A 370 4.46 11.85 12.02
C ILE A 370 3.32 11.85 13.05
N TYR A 371 3.64 11.92 14.35
CA TYR A 371 2.63 11.77 15.42
C TYR A 371 1.58 12.89 15.37
N ASP A 372 2.02 14.13 15.16
CA ASP A 372 1.11 15.29 15.11
C ASP A 372 0.26 15.24 13.83
N SER A 373 0.88 15.09 12.64
CA SER A 373 0.14 14.96 11.37
C SER A 373 -0.82 13.77 11.34
N TYR A 374 -0.48 12.65 12.00
CA TYR A 374 -1.38 11.51 12.19
C TYR A 374 -2.62 11.91 13.00
N LYS A 375 -2.47 12.62 14.12
CA LYS A 375 -3.60 13.04 14.96
C LYS A 375 -4.44 14.13 14.30
N ASP A 376 -3.80 15.02 13.55
CA ASP A 376 -4.46 16.06 12.79
C ASP A 376 -5.33 15.44 11.69
N ALA A 377 -4.81 14.46 10.96
CA ALA A 377 -5.60 13.70 9.98
C ALA A 377 -6.84 13.01 10.60
N ILE A 378 -6.72 12.40 11.79
CA ILE A 378 -7.88 11.83 12.51
C ILE A 378 -8.91 12.93 12.81
N SER A 379 -8.44 14.09 13.29
CA SER A 379 -9.29 15.23 13.63
C SER A 379 -10.03 15.74 12.39
N THR A 380 -9.33 15.91 11.28
CA THR A 380 -9.87 16.37 10.00
C THR A 380 -10.97 15.44 9.49
N VAL A 381 -10.73 14.13 9.45
CA VAL A 381 -11.76 13.14 9.05
C VAL A 381 -12.97 13.21 9.98
N LYS A 382 -12.75 13.29 11.29
CA LYS A 382 -13.81 13.40 12.30
C LYS A 382 -14.69 14.62 12.11
N VAL A 383 -14.10 15.77 11.79
CA VAL A 383 -14.82 17.03 11.61
C VAL A 383 -15.53 17.05 10.27
N GLN A 384 -14.81 16.79 9.17
CA GLN A 384 -15.34 17.03 7.83
C GLN A 384 -16.24 15.91 7.30
N ARG A 385 -15.88 14.64 7.55
CA ARG A 385 -16.62 13.47 7.00
C ARG A 385 -17.34 12.65 8.06
N GLY A 386 -17.01 12.85 9.33
CA GLY A 386 -17.55 12.10 10.46
C GLY A 386 -19.08 12.02 10.53
N PRO A 387 -19.85 13.12 10.40
CA PRO A 387 -21.31 13.05 10.45
C PRO A 387 -21.92 12.09 9.42
N LEU A 388 -21.36 12.03 8.22
CA LEU A 388 -21.82 11.15 7.14
C LEU A 388 -21.33 9.71 7.36
N LEU A 389 -20.05 9.54 7.74
CA LEU A 389 -19.46 8.23 8.02
C LEU A 389 -20.17 7.51 9.17
N LYS A 390 -20.55 8.22 10.25
CA LYS A 390 -21.34 7.65 11.35
C LYS A 390 -22.65 7.02 10.90
N ARG A 391 -23.31 7.63 9.91
CA ARG A 391 -24.59 7.14 9.38
C ARG A 391 -24.43 5.95 8.42
N LYS A 392 -23.25 5.81 7.80
CA LYS A 392 -22.96 4.81 6.74
C LYS A 392 -21.86 3.79 7.13
N TRP A 393 -21.49 3.71 8.41
CA TRP A 393 -20.32 2.96 8.90
C TRP A 393 -20.40 1.46 8.61
#